data_AF-A0A843SZ93-F1
#
_entry.id   AF-A0A843SZ93-F1
#
_cell.length_a   1.000
_cell.length_b   1.000
_cell.length_c   1.000
_cell.angle_alpha   90.00
_cell.angle_beta   90.00
_cell.angle_gamma   90.00
#
_symmetry.space_group_name_H-M   'P 1'
#
loop_
_entity.id
_entity.type
_entity.pdbx_description
1 polymer ?
#
loop_
_entity_poly.entity_id
_entity_poly.type
_entity_poly.pdbx_seq_one_letter_code
_entity_poly.pdbx_strand_id
1 'polypeptide(L)'
;MPERLDLTQRSSGVLLHPTSLGGSGIGDLGESARRFADWLHRAEQRYWQILPLVPVDACGSPYNGLSALAGNALLVSPELLLEDGLISSEAMAEGYALPQNTVDYPRVFAWKERLLENAHRGFLDGRADHLADAYSRFREEHAVWLTDFALFMALRRHFGGAPWTDWPDDIRSRRHEAVDRWRR
;
A
#
# COMPACT_ATOMS: atom_id res chain seq x y z
N MET A 1 -0.88 27.12 14.33
CA MET A 1 -0.03 26.75 13.18
C MET A 1 1.02 25.80 13.68
N PRO A 2 1.32 24.68 13.00
CA PRO A 2 2.42 23.83 13.43
C PRO A 2 3.73 24.62 13.32
N GLU A 3 4.52 24.59 14.39
CA GLU A 3 5.87 25.14 14.42
C GLU A 3 6.69 24.54 13.28
N ARG A 4 7.35 25.38 12.49
CA ARG A 4 8.20 24.93 11.39
C ARG A 4 9.37 24.14 12.00
N LEU A 5 9.60 22.92 11.54
CA LEU A 5 10.71 22.07 11.98
C LEU A 5 12.04 22.81 11.79
N ASP A 6 12.70 23.13 12.90
CA ASP A 6 14.03 23.74 12.92
C ASP A 6 15.09 22.64 12.99
N LEU A 7 15.77 22.41 11.85
CA LEU A 7 16.82 21.39 11.73
C LEU A 7 18.12 21.76 12.48
N THR A 8 18.21 22.96 13.04
CA THR A 8 19.35 23.40 13.85
C THR A 8 19.18 23.06 15.34
N GLN A 9 17.96 22.71 15.76
CA GLN A 9 17.71 22.26 17.14
C GLN A 9 18.09 20.80 17.33
N ARG A 10 18.90 20.54 18.37
CA ARG A 10 19.24 19.18 18.79
C ARG A 10 17.96 18.39 19.07
N SER A 11 17.83 17.27 18.39
CA SER A 11 16.61 16.45 18.38
C SER A 11 16.96 14.96 18.31
N SER A 12 16.02 14.10 18.66
CA SER A 12 16.15 12.65 18.56
C SER A 12 14.92 12.02 17.88
N GLY A 13 15.08 10.78 17.47
CA GLY A 13 14.02 10.03 16.81
C GLY A 13 14.29 8.53 16.79
N VAL A 14 13.33 7.79 16.25
CA VAL A 14 13.39 6.33 16.16
C VAL A 14 13.27 5.91 14.69
N LEU A 15 14.12 4.96 14.30
CA LEU A 15 13.99 4.22 13.05
C LEU A 15 13.13 2.98 13.31
N LEU A 16 11.94 2.94 12.71
CA LEU A 16 11.06 1.77 12.76
C LEU A 16 10.21 1.72 11.50
N HIS A 17 10.29 0.66 10.71
CA HIS A 17 9.42 0.55 9.53
C HIS A 17 7.99 0.15 9.96
N PRO A 18 6.92 0.67 9.34
CA PRO A 18 5.54 0.31 9.70
C PRO A 18 5.25 -1.19 9.67
N THR A 19 5.91 -1.96 8.80
CA THR A 19 5.78 -3.43 8.75
C THR A 19 6.20 -4.14 10.04
N SER A 20 7.00 -3.48 10.88
CA SER A 20 7.48 -3.99 12.17
C SER A 20 6.55 -3.66 13.34
N LEU A 21 5.48 -2.90 13.11
CA LEU A 21 4.44 -2.65 14.11
C LEU A 21 3.54 -3.88 14.27
N GLY A 22 2.77 -3.91 15.36
CA GLY A 22 1.75 -4.95 15.55
C GLY A 22 0.61 -4.81 14.52
N GLY A 23 0.13 -5.91 13.98
CA GLY A 23 -0.94 -5.96 13.00
C GLY A 23 -1.26 -7.39 12.59
N SER A 24 -2.17 -7.57 11.64
CA SER A 24 -2.60 -8.90 11.18
C SER A 24 -1.55 -9.54 10.25
N GLY A 25 -0.51 -10.15 10.82
CA GLY A 25 0.59 -10.82 10.10
C GLY A 25 1.68 -9.87 9.56
N ILE A 26 1.37 -8.58 9.43
CA ILE A 26 2.30 -7.49 9.13
C ILE A 26 1.76 -6.20 9.77
N GLY A 27 2.64 -5.30 10.21
CA GLY A 27 2.22 -3.96 10.61
C GLY A 27 1.74 -3.11 9.44
N ASP A 28 0.88 -2.13 9.71
CA ASP A 28 0.22 -1.29 8.71
C ASP A 28 0.08 0.18 9.19
N LEU A 29 -0.59 1.01 8.39
CA LEU A 29 -0.86 2.41 8.69
C LEU A 29 -2.18 2.64 9.44
N GLY A 30 -2.59 1.67 10.26
CA GLY A 30 -3.77 1.74 11.12
C GLY A 30 -3.44 2.22 12.53
N GLU A 31 -4.20 1.68 13.49
CA GLU A 31 -4.15 2.07 14.90
C GLU A 31 -2.76 1.87 15.54
N SER A 32 -2.04 0.80 15.19
CA SER A 32 -0.68 0.60 15.73
C SER A 32 0.30 1.70 15.33
N ALA A 33 0.18 2.26 14.12
CA ALA A 33 0.98 3.40 13.68
C ALA A 33 0.63 4.67 14.46
N ARG A 34 -0.67 4.90 14.74
CA ARG A 34 -1.13 6.04 15.55
C ARG A 34 -0.61 5.92 16.99
N ARG A 35 -0.74 4.75 17.62
CA ARG A 35 -0.20 4.51 18.97
C ARG A 35 1.31 4.68 19.04
N PHE A 36 2.03 4.30 17.99
CA PHE A 36 3.47 4.51 17.93
C PHE A 36 3.83 6.00 17.82
N ALA A 37 3.09 6.77 17.00
CA ALA A 37 3.25 8.22 16.95
C ALA A 37 2.95 8.90 18.30
N ASP A 38 1.89 8.47 18.99
CA ASP A 38 1.59 8.96 20.34
C ASP A 38 2.68 8.61 21.36
N TRP A 39 3.26 7.41 21.24
CA TRP A 39 4.38 7.01 22.07
C TRP A 39 5.62 7.86 21.78
N LEU A 40 5.95 8.13 20.51
CA LEU A 40 7.04 9.02 20.14
C LEU A 40 6.85 10.42 20.75
N HIS A 41 5.63 10.96 20.66
CA HIS A 41 5.29 12.25 21.26
C HIS A 41 5.51 12.25 22.79
N ARG A 42 4.98 11.24 23.50
CA ARG A 42 5.17 11.10 24.96
C ARG A 42 6.63 10.88 25.36
N ALA A 43 7.42 10.24 24.50
CA ALA A 43 8.84 10.01 24.69
C ALA A 43 9.71 11.18 24.22
N GLU A 44 9.12 12.32 23.86
CA GLU A 44 9.79 13.53 23.35
C GLU A 44 10.65 13.28 22.10
N GLN A 45 10.34 12.22 21.34
CA GLN A 45 10.97 11.95 20.06
C GLN A 45 10.33 12.83 18.99
N ARG A 46 11.16 13.51 18.20
CA ARG A 46 10.71 14.45 17.15
C ARG A 46 10.68 13.83 15.76
N TYR A 47 11.44 12.75 15.54
CA TYR A 47 11.52 12.09 14.24
C TYR A 47 11.10 10.63 14.30
N TRP A 48 10.29 10.24 13.31
CA TRP A 48 10.08 8.84 12.94
C TRP A 48 10.72 8.63 11.59
N GLN A 49 11.85 7.91 11.56
CA GLN A 49 12.49 7.52 10.32
C GLN A 49 11.94 6.16 9.86
N ILE A 50 11.71 6.04 8.56
CA ILE A 50 11.20 4.83 7.91
C ILE A 50 12.07 4.45 6.71
N LEU A 51 12.04 3.18 6.34
CA LEU A 51 12.52 2.68 5.05
C LEU A 51 11.54 3.10 3.92
N PRO A 52 11.89 2.92 2.63
CA PRO A 52 10.98 3.27 1.54
C PRO A 52 9.63 2.55 1.61
N LEU A 53 8.54 3.28 1.35
CA LEU A 53 7.17 2.78 1.39
C LEU A 53 6.67 2.26 0.03
N VAL A 54 7.59 1.91 -0.87
CA VAL A 54 7.29 1.48 -2.24
C VAL A 54 6.74 0.05 -2.27
N PRO A 55 5.99 -0.37 -3.31
CA PRO A 55 5.51 -1.74 -3.44
C PRO A 55 6.69 -2.69 -3.54
N VAL A 56 6.69 -3.72 -2.69
CA VAL A 56 7.76 -4.73 -2.62
C VAL A 56 7.39 -5.98 -3.43
N ASP A 57 8.39 -6.81 -3.72
CA ASP A 57 8.19 -8.15 -4.25
C ASP A 57 7.93 -9.17 -3.11
N ALA A 58 7.78 -10.45 -3.45
CA ALA A 58 7.54 -11.52 -2.49
C ALA A 58 8.67 -11.69 -1.44
N CYS A 59 9.86 -11.13 -1.69
CA CYS A 59 10.99 -11.14 -0.76
C CYS A 59 10.92 -9.98 0.25
N GLY A 60 10.04 -9.00 0.04
CA GLY A 60 9.73 -7.96 1.02
C GLY A 60 10.76 -6.85 1.13
N SER A 61 11.71 -6.74 0.18
CA SER A 61 12.75 -5.71 0.24
C SER A 61 12.19 -4.33 -0.14
N PRO A 62 12.23 -3.33 0.77
CA PRO A 62 11.76 -1.96 0.46
C PRO A 62 12.68 -1.23 -0.53
N TYR A 63 13.85 -1.79 -0.85
CA TYR A 63 14.78 -1.23 -1.82
C TYR A 63 14.68 -1.86 -3.22
N ASN A 64 13.82 -2.88 -3.38
CA ASN A 64 13.52 -3.49 -4.68
C ASN A 64 12.08 -3.16 -5.09
N GLY A 65 11.78 -1.86 -5.18
CA GLY A 65 10.43 -1.36 -5.43
C GLY A 65 9.97 -1.51 -6.88
N LEU A 66 8.68 -1.80 -7.08
CA LEU A 66 8.06 -1.86 -8.41
C LEU A 66 7.72 -0.49 -9.00
N SER A 67 7.77 0.54 -8.17
CA SER A 67 7.52 1.93 -8.54
C SER A 67 8.21 2.84 -7.53
N ALA A 68 8.72 3.97 -8.00
CA ALA A 68 9.29 5.00 -7.13
C ALA A 68 8.21 5.92 -6.51
N LEU A 69 6.96 5.84 -6.99
CA LEU A 69 5.88 6.76 -6.61
C LEU A 69 4.72 6.08 -5.88
N ALA A 70 4.48 4.80 -6.16
CA ALA A 70 3.38 4.08 -5.54
C ALA A 70 3.66 3.75 -4.07
N GLY A 71 2.60 3.58 -3.27
CA GLY A 71 2.68 3.06 -1.91
C GLY A 71 2.54 1.54 -1.85
N ASN A 72 3.14 0.91 -0.85
CA ASN A 72 3.02 -0.52 -0.58
C ASN A 72 1.62 -0.85 -0.07
N ALA A 73 0.82 -1.54 -0.89
CA ALA A 73 -0.55 -1.92 -0.56
C ALA A 73 -0.64 -2.84 0.68
N LEU A 74 0.45 -3.54 1.07
CA LEU A 74 0.47 -4.33 2.30
C LEU A 74 0.28 -3.49 3.56
N LEU A 75 0.58 -2.19 3.50
CA LEU A 75 0.45 -1.24 4.60
C LEU A 75 -0.96 -0.65 4.76
N VAL A 76 -1.92 -1.02 3.89
CA VAL A 76 -3.33 -0.65 4.08
C VAL A 76 -3.87 -1.40 5.28
N SER A 77 -4.46 -0.69 6.25
CA SER A 77 -5.01 -1.30 7.47
C SER A 77 -6.34 -2.01 7.20
N PRO A 78 -6.46 -3.31 7.51
CA PRO A 78 -7.73 -4.04 7.46
C PRO A 78 -8.79 -3.44 8.37
N GLU A 79 -8.40 -2.95 9.55
CA GLU A 79 -9.30 -2.33 10.52
C GLU A 79 -9.95 -1.08 9.92
N LEU A 80 -9.18 -0.21 9.26
CA LEU A 80 -9.73 0.98 8.60
C LEU A 80 -10.63 0.60 7.41
N LEU A 81 -10.30 -0.45 6.65
CA LEU A 81 -11.19 -0.94 5.59
C LEU A 81 -12.53 -1.46 6.15
N LEU A 82 -12.52 -2.06 7.35
CA LEU A 82 -13.72 -2.51 8.03
C LEU A 82 -14.54 -1.31 8.53
N GLU A 83 -13.89 -0.31 9.13
CA GLU A 83 -14.51 0.93 9.61
C GLU A 83 -15.19 1.70 8.46
N ASP A 84 -14.55 1.76 7.28
CA ASP A 84 -15.09 2.37 6.07
C ASP A 84 -16.20 1.52 5.40
N GLY A 85 -16.52 0.34 5.93
CA GLY A 85 -17.53 -0.56 5.38
C GLY A 85 -17.13 -1.27 4.08
N LEU A 86 -15.86 -1.21 3.70
CA LEU A 86 -15.32 -1.81 2.46
C LEU A 86 -15.20 -3.33 2.55
N ILE A 87 -14.97 -3.88 3.73
CA ILE A 87 -14.89 -5.32 3.98
C ILE A 87 -15.82 -5.75 5.12
N SER A 88 -16.03 -7.06 5.27
CA SER A 88 -16.72 -7.63 6.43
C SER A 88 -15.71 -8.11 7.49
N SER A 89 -16.20 -8.36 8.70
CA SER A 89 -15.42 -8.93 9.81
C SER A 89 -14.79 -10.27 9.45
N GLU A 90 -15.46 -11.08 8.64
CA GLU A 90 -15.01 -12.42 8.25
C GLU A 90 -13.79 -12.34 7.34
N ALA A 91 -13.78 -11.40 6.39
CA ALA A 91 -12.64 -11.19 5.48
C ALA A 91 -11.38 -10.73 6.24
N MET A 92 -11.58 -9.94 7.30
CA MET A 92 -10.49 -9.49 8.18
C MET A 92 -9.94 -10.64 9.04
N ALA A 93 -10.80 -11.53 9.55
CA ALA A 93 -10.43 -12.56 10.50
C ALA A 93 -9.39 -13.57 9.98
N GLU A 94 -9.29 -13.77 8.67
CA GLU A 94 -8.26 -14.60 8.03
C GLU A 94 -6.82 -14.16 8.40
N GLY A 95 -6.61 -12.85 8.64
CA GLY A 95 -5.30 -12.30 8.97
C GLY A 95 -4.75 -12.73 10.34
N TYR A 96 -5.63 -13.11 11.27
CA TYR A 96 -5.23 -13.54 12.62
C TYR A 96 -4.54 -14.91 12.65
N ALA A 97 -4.68 -15.71 11.59
CA ALA A 97 -4.00 -16.99 11.46
C ALA A 97 -2.51 -16.86 11.06
N LEU A 98 -2.05 -15.66 10.72
CA LEU A 98 -0.68 -15.40 10.27
C LEU A 98 0.30 -15.30 11.46
N PRO A 99 1.58 -15.63 11.26
CA PRO A 99 2.61 -15.44 12.29
C PRO A 99 2.70 -13.97 12.72
N GLN A 100 2.81 -13.73 14.03
CA GLN A 100 2.79 -12.37 14.60
C GLN A 100 4.18 -11.80 14.90
N ASN A 101 5.20 -12.68 15.03
CA ASN A 101 6.56 -12.27 15.41
C ASN A 101 7.45 -11.93 14.22
N THR A 102 7.13 -12.50 13.05
CA THR A 102 7.90 -12.31 11.81
C THR A 102 6.91 -12.27 10.65
N VAL A 103 7.17 -11.40 9.68
CA VAL A 103 6.34 -11.27 8.48
C VAL A 103 6.61 -12.45 7.54
N ASP A 104 5.59 -13.27 7.31
CA ASP A 104 5.56 -14.26 6.21
C ASP A 104 5.02 -13.57 4.95
N TYR A 105 5.91 -12.92 4.19
CA TYR A 105 5.54 -12.12 3.02
C TYR A 105 4.65 -12.88 2.03
N PRO A 106 4.98 -14.11 1.58
CA PRO A 106 4.11 -14.85 0.66
C PRO A 106 2.67 -15.03 1.17
N ARG A 107 2.49 -15.39 2.44
CA ARG A 107 1.13 -15.55 3.01
C ARG A 107 0.41 -14.22 3.19
N VAL A 108 1.13 -13.19 3.64
CA VAL A 108 0.60 -11.83 3.78
C VAL A 108 0.16 -11.26 2.44
N PHE A 109 0.97 -11.42 1.39
CA PHE A 109 0.61 -11.00 0.02
C PHE A 109 -0.69 -11.67 -0.43
N ALA A 110 -0.75 -13.01 -0.34
CA ALA A 110 -1.91 -13.76 -0.79
C ALA A 110 -3.20 -13.34 -0.06
N TRP A 111 -3.12 -13.11 1.26
CA TRP A 111 -4.27 -12.65 2.04
C TRP A 111 -4.65 -11.19 1.75
N LYS A 112 -3.69 -10.26 1.78
CA LYS A 112 -3.95 -8.84 1.51
C LYS A 112 -4.48 -8.61 0.09
N GLU A 113 -4.03 -9.37 -0.90
CA GLU A 113 -4.57 -9.30 -2.27
C GLU A 113 -6.06 -9.64 -2.29
N ARG A 114 -6.47 -10.77 -1.68
CA ARG A 114 -7.90 -11.13 -1.56
C ARG A 114 -8.69 -10.10 -0.76
N LEU A 115 -8.11 -9.59 0.33
CA LEU A 115 -8.74 -8.57 1.17
C LEU A 115 -9.02 -7.29 0.38
N LEU A 116 -8.04 -6.80 -0.40
CA LEU A 116 -8.17 -5.59 -1.21
C LEU A 116 -9.08 -5.79 -2.43
N GLU A 117 -9.08 -6.98 -3.04
CA GLU A 117 -10.07 -7.33 -4.07
C GLU A 117 -11.50 -7.29 -3.51
N ASN A 118 -11.72 -7.81 -2.29
CA ASN A 118 -13.00 -7.73 -1.58
C ASN A 118 -13.38 -6.29 -1.21
N ALA A 119 -12.41 -5.49 -0.75
CA ALA A 119 -12.60 -4.08 -0.44
C ALA A 119 -13.03 -3.29 -1.69
N HIS A 120 -12.36 -3.51 -2.81
CA HIS A 120 -12.70 -2.89 -4.09
C HIS A 120 -14.09 -3.31 -4.57
N ARG A 121 -14.46 -4.59 -4.44
CA ARG A 121 -15.83 -5.03 -4.74
C ARG A 121 -16.86 -4.32 -3.85
N GLY A 122 -16.58 -4.19 -2.56
CA GLY A 122 -17.42 -3.43 -1.64
C GLY A 122 -17.64 -1.98 -2.02
N PHE A 123 -16.56 -1.33 -2.46
CA PHE A 123 -16.64 0.02 -2.99
C PHE A 123 -17.55 0.08 -4.24
N LEU A 124 -17.40 -0.85 -5.19
CA LEU A 124 -18.23 -0.90 -6.40
C LEU A 124 -19.71 -1.23 -6.11
N ASP A 125 -19.98 -1.99 -5.04
CA ASP A 125 -21.33 -2.31 -4.57
C ASP A 125 -21.99 -1.14 -3.81
N GLY A 126 -21.31 0.00 -3.66
CA GLY A 126 -21.80 1.20 -2.99
C GLY A 126 -21.73 1.16 -1.46
N ARG A 127 -21.00 0.19 -0.86
CA ARG A 127 -20.90 0.07 0.60
C ARG A 127 -20.13 1.23 1.25
N ALA A 128 -19.35 1.97 0.46
CA ALA A 128 -18.52 3.07 0.91
C ALA A 128 -18.65 4.31 -0.01
N ASP A 129 -19.87 4.67 -0.40
CA ASP A 129 -20.15 5.81 -1.30
C ASP A 129 -19.53 7.13 -0.83
N HIS A 130 -19.37 7.31 0.49
CA HIS A 130 -18.71 8.47 1.08
C HIS A 130 -17.23 8.65 0.66
N LEU A 131 -16.60 7.61 0.11
CA LEU A 131 -15.23 7.65 -0.42
C LEU A 131 -15.17 7.99 -1.92
N ALA A 132 -16.30 7.98 -2.65
CA ALA A 132 -16.31 8.08 -4.11
C ALA A 132 -15.67 9.38 -4.63
N ASP A 133 -15.95 10.51 -3.98
CA ASP A 133 -15.39 11.80 -4.34
C ASP A 133 -13.89 11.89 -4.06
N ALA A 134 -13.43 11.30 -2.95
CA ALA A 134 -12.01 11.26 -2.60
C ALA A 134 -11.23 10.37 -3.58
N TYR A 135 -11.79 9.20 -3.92
CA TYR A 135 -11.23 8.29 -4.90
C TYR A 135 -11.10 8.92 -6.28
N SER A 136 -12.15 9.61 -6.74
CA SER A 136 -12.15 10.27 -8.06
C SER A 136 -11.11 11.39 -8.12
N ARG A 137 -11.05 12.25 -7.09
CA ARG A 137 -10.03 13.29 -6.98
C ARG A 137 -8.61 12.73 -6.96
N PHE A 138 -8.36 11.69 -6.16
CA PHE A 138 -7.04 11.05 -6.10
C PHE A 138 -6.60 10.53 -7.47
N ARG A 139 -7.51 9.94 -8.25
CA ARG A 139 -7.22 9.45 -9.60
C ARG A 139 -6.86 10.58 -10.56
N GLU A 140 -7.58 11.69 -10.48
CA GLU A 140 -7.32 12.88 -11.31
C GLU A 140 -5.99 13.56 -10.94
N GLU A 141 -5.77 13.80 -9.65
CA GLU A 141 -4.57 14.44 -9.12
C GLU A 141 -3.28 13.66 -9.43
N HIS A 142 -3.36 12.34 -9.49
CA HIS A 142 -2.21 11.46 -9.69
C HIS A 142 -2.16 10.76 -11.06
N ALA A 143 -3.04 11.14 -12.00
CA ALA A 143 -3.18 10.48 -13.30
C ALA A 143 -1.84 10.31 -14.05
N VAL A 144 -0.94 11.30 -13.95
CA VAL A 144 0.36 11.32 -14.62
C VAL A 144 1.20 10.06 -14.36
N TRP A 145 1.14 9.50 -13.15
CA TRP A 145 1.92 8.30 -12.80
C TRP A 145 1.03 7.10 -12.49
N LEU A 146 -0.15 7.34 -11.91
CA LEU A 146 -1.03 6.28 -11.44
C LEU A 146 -1.60 5.45 -12.60
N THR A 147 -1.94 6.08 -13.72
CA THR A 147 -2.48 5.37 -14.90
C THR A 147 -1.46 4.40 -15.48
N ASP A 148 -0.21 4.81 -15.59
CA ASP A 148 0.86 3.94 -16.10
C ASP A 148 1.25 2.86 -15.10
N PHE A 149 1.28 3.17 -13.81
CA PHE A 149 1.52 2.18 -12.77
C PHE A 149 0.41 1.12 -12.71
N ALA A 150 -0.86 1.53 -12.78
CA ALA A 150 -1.99 0.61 -12.80
C ALA A 150 -1.95 -0.31 -14.02
N LEU A 151 -1.69 0.24 -15.21
CA LEU A 151 -1.52 -0.54 -16.44
C LEU A 151 -0.34 -1.52 -16.32
N PHE A 152 0.80 -1.06 -15.82
CA PHE A 152 1.97 -1.91 -15.60
C PHE A 152 1.66 -3.09 -14.67
N MET A 153 0.98 -2.83 -13.54
CA MET A 153 0.60 -3.88 -12.59
C MET A 153 -0.40 -4.87 -13.20
N ALA A 154 -1.39 -4.38 -13.96
CA ALA A 154 -2.35 -5.22 -14.66
C ALA A 154 -1.66 -6.13 -15.70
N LEU A 155 -0.77 -5.57 -16.51
CA LEU A 155 0.02 -6.33 -17.49
C LEU A 155 0.95 -7.34 -16.82
N ARG A 156 1.61 -6.94 -15.73
CA ARG A 156 2.47 -7.86 -14.97
C ARG A 156 1.68 -9.04 -14.43
N ARG A 157 0.47 -8.82 -13.90
CA ARG A 157 -0.42 -9.91 -13.47
C ARG A 157 -0.85 -10.77 -14.67
N HIS A 158 -1.21 -10.16 -15.79
CA HIS A 158 -1.58 -10.86 -17.02
C HIS A 158 -0.45 -11.77 -17.55
N PHE A 159 0.79 -11.30 -17.53
CA PHE A 159 1.98 -12.05 -17.97
C PHE A 159 2.63 -12.88 -16.85
N GLY A 160 1.86 -13.26 -15.81
CA GLY A 160 2.33 -14.21 -14.79
C GLY A 160 3.52 -13.73 -13.95
N GLY A 161 3.69 -12.41 -13.80
CA GLY A 161 4.78 -11.82 -13.02
C GLY A 161 6.06 -11.55 -13.80
N ALA A 162 6.13 -11.90 -15.09
CA ALA A 162 7.30 -11.69 -15.94
C ALA A 162 7.76 -10.23 -15.98
N PRO A 163 9.07 -9.95 -16.04
CA PRO A 163 9.58 -8.59 -16.17
C PRO A 163 9.12 -7.98 -17.51
N TRP A 164 8.94 -6.66 -17.52
CA TRP A 164 8.40 -5.97 -18.69
C TRP A 164 9.24 -6.08 -19.96
N THR A 165 10.54 -6.37 -19.81
CA THR A 165 11.48 -6.61 -20.92
C THR A 165 11.13 -7.85 -21.74
N ASP A 166 10.36 -8.77 -21.16
CA ASP A 166 9.99 -10.06 -21.76
C ASP A 166 8.57 -10.04 -22.34
N TRP A 167 7.85 -8.92 -22.21
CA TRP A 167 6.51 -8.76 -22.76
C TRP A 167 6.54 -8.63 -24.30
N PRO A 168 5.39 -8.84 -24.98
CA PRO A 168 5.28 -8.62 -26.42
C PRO A 168 5.80 -7.24 -26.83
N ASP A 169 6.47 -7.19 -27.98
CA ASP A 169 7.23 -6.01 -28.41
C ASP A 169 6.40 -4.72 -28.46
N ASP A 170 5.15 -4.81 -28.90
CA ASP A 170 4.27 -3.66 -29.06
C ASP A 170 3.94 -2.97 -27.73
N ILE A 171 3.62 -3.75 -26.69
CA ILE A 171 3.33 -3.21 -25.35
C ILE A 171 4.62 -2.89 -24.57
N ARG A 172 5.68 -3.68 -24.74
CA ARG A 172 7.01 -3.41 -24.16
C ARG A 172 7.55 -2.05 -24.61
N SER A 173 7.41 -1.74 -25.89
CA SER A 173 7.79 -0.44 -26.47
C SER A 173 6.69 0.62 -26.34
N ARG A 174 5.60 0.32 -25.63
CA ARG A 174 4.48 1.24 -25.37
C ARG A 174 3.91 1.88 -26.64
N ARG A 175 3.79 1.11 -27.73
CA ARG A 175 3.14 1.60 -28.96
C ARG A 175 1.71 2.04 -28.62
N HIS A 176 1.31 3.23 -29.07
CA HIS A 176 0.04 3.86 -28.68
C HIS A 176 -1.16 2.92 -28.83
N GLU A 177 -1.28 2.25 -29.97
CA GLU A 177 -2.36 1.29 -30.24
C GLU A 177 -2.37 0.10 -29.26
N ALA A 178 -1.20 -0.40 -28.86
CA ALA A 178 -1.10 -1.48 -27.88
C ALA A 178 -1.51 -0.99 -26.49
N VAL A 179 -1.05 0.19 -26.07
CA VAL A 179 -1.45 0.80 -24.79
C VAL A 179 -2.96 1.00 -24.72
N ASP A 180 -3.57 1.54 -25.78
CA ASP A 180 -5.02 1.73 -25.84
C ASP A 180 -5.79 0.42 -25.80
N ARG A 181 -5.29 -0.63 -26.46
CA ARG A 181 -5.89 -1.97 -26.44
C ARG A 181 -5.89 -2.56 -25.03
N TRP A 182 -4.81 -2.38 -24.27
CA TRP A 182 -4.67 -2.92 -22.92
C TRP A 182 -5.35 -2.09 -21.82
N ARG A 183 -5.77 -0.85 -22.14
CA ARG A 183 -6.52 0.01 -21.22
C ARG A 183 -8.04 -0.22 -21.25
N ARG A 184 -8.54 -0.96 -22.24
CA ARG A 184 -9.95 -1.33 -22.39
C ARG A 184 -10.25 -2.62 -21.65
#